data_AF-A0A970E5B5-F1
#
_entry.id   AF-A0A970E5B5-F1
#
_cell.length_a   1.000
_cell.length_b   1.000
_cell.length_c   1.000
_cell.angle_alpha   90.00
_cell.angle_beta   90.00
_cell.angle_gamma   90.00
#
_symmetry.space_group_name_H-M   'P 1'
#
loop_
_entity.id
_entity.type
_entity.pdbx_description
1 polymer ?
#
loop_
_entity_poly.entity_id
_entity_poly.type
_entity_poly.pdbx_seq_one_letter_code
_entity_poly.pdbx_strand_id
1 'polypeptide(L)'
;MERMVGTVVRGLRTPIIMEGDDISSIVVDTVLKASKAEKFDICHKDIVAITESVVARAQGNYASIDAIAKDIKSKFGDDTIGIIFPILSRNRFAVCLKGIAKGAKKIVLMFSYPSDEVGNHLVDIDVLDVKGVNPWTDVLTEKEFRNYFGYNKHPFTGIDYIEYYKTIVEEYGVNCEIIFSNDPKTILNYTKSILVCDIHTRKRTKRILSANGGEKVYGLEDILTASIDSSGYNELYGLLGSNKATEDSVKLFPRDCQTLVENIQKQLFERTGKTLEVMVYGDGAFKDPVGKIWELADPVVSPGYTAGLEGTPNEIKLKYIADNYFCHLKGEELRKAISEYIKNKETGFKNKMETQGTTPRRLTDLIGSLCDLTSGSGDKGTPVVYIQGYFDNYTK
;
A
#
# COMPACT_ATOMS: atom_id res chain seq x y z
N MET A 1 -38.15 14.31 3.47
CA MET A 1 -37.29 15.21 2.67
C MET A 1 -36.52 14.33 1.72
N GLU A 2 -36.49 14.65 0.43
CA GLU A 2 -35.73 13.87 -0.56
C GLU A 2 -34.24 14.08 -0.32
N ARG A 3 -33.49 12.99 -0.14
CA ARG A 3 -32.03 13.06 0.06
C ARG A 3 -31.37 13.38 -1.27
N MET A 4 -30.70 14.52 -1.34
CA MET A 4 -30.01 14.98 -2.55
C MET A 4 -28.51 14.66 -2.55
N VAL A 5 -27.92 14.38 -1.38
CA VAL A 5 -26.49 14.13 -1.20
C VAL A 5 -26.27 12.66 -0.84
N GLY A 6 -25.44 11.96 -1.61
CA GLY A 6 -25.07 10.56 -1.36
C GLY A 6 -23.94 10.43 -0.34
N THR A 7 -22.85 9.77 -0.74
CA THR A 7 -21.64 9.60 0.07
C THR A 7 -20.91 10.93 0.24
N VAL A 8 -20.53 11.28 1.47
CA VAL A 8 -19.73 12.48 1.78
C VAL A 8 -18.43 12.06 2.45
N VAL A 9 -17.31 12.59 1.98
CA VAL A 9 -15.98 12.29 2.51
C VAL A 9 -15.35 13.58 3.04
N ARG A 10 -14.80 13.53 4.26
CA ARG A 10 -14.17 14.69 4.92
C ARG A 10 -12.80 14.30 5.46
N GLY A 11 -11.77 15.02 5.04
CA GLY A 11 -10.46 15.00 5.71
C GLY A 11 -10.52 15.85 6.98
N LEU A 12 -10.30 15.25 8.13
CA LEU A 12 -10.39 15.89 9.44
C LEU A 12 -9.00 16.30 9.92
N ARG A 13 -8.87 17.57 10.33
CA ARG A 13 -7.60 18.08 10.86
C ARG A 13 -7.36 17.60 12.29
N THR A 14 -6.19 17.02 12.53
CA THR A 14 -5.75 16.61 13.88
C THR A 14 -4.68 17.57 14.42
N PRO A 15 -4.37 17.51 15.73
CA PRO A 15 -3.09 18.00 16.24
C PRO A 15 -1.91 17.32 15.55
N ILE A 16 -0.72 17.89 15.72
CA ILE A 16 0.53 17.22 15.31
C ILE A 16 0.72 16.01 16.21
N ILE A 17 0.61 14.82 15.62
CA ILE A 17 0.76 13.55 16.31
C ILE A 17 2.25 13.26 16.52
N MET A 18 2.64 12.97 17.75
CA MET A 18 4.00 12.68 18.18
C MET A 18 4.10 11.27 18.75
N GLU A 19 5.32 10.78 18.89
CA GLU A 19 5.59 9.50 19.56
C GLU A 19 5.05 9.51 21.00
N GLY A 20 4.37 8.43 21.38
CA GLY A 20 3.75 8.26 22.70
C GLY A 20 2.34 8.81 22.81
N ASP A 21 1.82 9.49 21.77
CA ASP A 21 0.45 10.01 21.79
C ASP A 21 -0.60 8.90 21.79
N ASP A 22 -1.68 9.10 22.56
CA ASP A 22 -2.86 8.25 22.50
C ASP A 22 -3.67 8.55 21.24
N ILE A 23 -3.29 7.87 20.16
CA ILE A 23 -3.93 8.01 18.85
C ILE A 23 -5.42 7.68 18.89
N SER A 24 -5.86 6.77 19.76
CA SER A 24 -7.27 6.41 19.89
C SER A 24 -8.08 7.60 20.40
N SER A 25 -7.64 8.20 21.50
CA SER A 25 -8.29 9.37 22.09
C SER A 25 -8.27 10.57 21.14
N ILE A 26 -7.14 10.81 20.46
CA ILE A 26 -7.01 11.91 19.47
C ILE A 26 -8.03 11.76 18.34
N VAL A 27 -8.19 10.56 17.78
CA VAL A 27 -9.12 10.31 16.68
C VAL A 27 -10.56 10.54 17.13
N VAL A 28 -10.95 9.97 18.28
CA VAL A 28 -12.30 10.13 18.85
C VAL A 28 -12.62 11.60 19.07
N ASP A 29 -11.73 12.32 19.74
CA ASP A 29 -11.89 13.75 20.00
C ASP A 29 -11.99 14.56 18.72
N THR A 30 -11.18 14.23 17.71
CA THR A 30 -11.18 14.92 16.41
C THR A 30 -12.52 14.74 15.71
N VAL A 31 -13.06 13.53 15.66
CA VAL A 31 -14.37 13.24 15.04
C VAL A 31 -15.49 14.01 15.74
N LEU A 32 -15.53 13.98 17.07
CA LEU A 32 -16.56 14.68 17.86
C LEU A 32 -16.47 16.21 17.71
N LYS A 33 -15.25 16.77 17.75
CA LYS A 33 -15.02 18.21 17.55
C LYS A 33 -15.41 18.64 16.13
N ALA A 34 -15.03 17.86 15.12
CA ALA A 34 -15.37 18.14 13.73
C ALA A 34 -16.88 18.09 13.48
N SER A 35 -17.57 17.07 14.01
CA SER A 35 -19.04 16.95 13.92
C SER A 35 -19.74 18.19 14.49
N LYS A 36 -19.30 18.67 15.66
CA LYS A 36 -19.85 19.87 16.29
C LYS A 36 -19.53 21.16 15.51
N ALA A 37 -18.29 21.33 15.07
CA ALA A 37 -17.82 22.54 14.40
C ALA A 37 -18.44 22.69 12.99
N GLU A 38 -18.44 21.59 12.24
CA GLU A 38 -18.92 21.54 10.84
C GLU A 38 -20.40 21.13 10.73
N LYS A 39 -21.06 20.91 11.87
CA LYS A 39 -22.51 20.67 12.00
C LYS A 39 -23.01 19.49 11.15
N PHE A 40 -22.32 18.36 11.22
CA PHE A 40 -22.81 17.10 10.65
C PHE A 40 -23.11 16.09 11.76
N ASP A 41 -24.19 15.33 11.59
CA ASP A 41 -24.57 14.28 12.53
C ASP A 41 -23.70 13.05 12.34
N ILE A 42 -23.39 12.36 13.44
CA ILE A 42 -22.72 11.07 13.41
C ILE A 42 -23.77 9.96 13.33
N CYS A 43 -23.66 9.08 12.33
CA CYS A 43 -24.64 8.03 12.06
C CYS A 43 -24.08 6.62 12.24
N HIS A 44 -24.97 5.63 12.40
CA HIS A 44 -24.56 4.22 12.37
C HIS A 44 -23.97 3.88 11.00
N LYS A 45 -22.89 3.10 10.99
CA LYS A 45 -22.13 2.69 9.80
C LYS A 45 -21.43 3.81 9.03
N ASP A 46 -21.36 5.02 9.59
CA ASP A 46 -20.35 5.98 9.12
C ASP A 46 -18.95 5.40 9.38
N ILE A 47 -17.97 5.82 8.59
CA ILE A 47 -16.63 5.25 8.61
C ILE A 47 -15.63 6.30 9.11
N VAL A 48 -14.76 5.90 10.05
CA VAL A 48 -13.60 6.65 10.51
C VAL A 48 -12.34 5.91 10.05
N ALA A 49 -11.55 6.52 9.18
CA ALA A 49 -10.33 5.93 8.67
C ALA A 49 -9.12 6.77 9.10
N ILE A 50 -8.02 6.13 9.48
CA ILE A 50 -6.80 6.79 9.98
C ILE A 50 -5.60 6.30 9.18
N THR A 51 -4.73 7.20 8.72
CA THR A 51 -3.52 6.79 7.99
C THR A 51 -2.58 5.99 8.90
N GLU A 52 -2.10 4.87 8.39
CA GLU A 52 -1.03 4.02 8.90
C GLU A 52 0.20 4.83 9.33
N SER A 53 0.49 5.91 8.62
CA SER A 53 1.64 6.79 8.82
C SER A 53 1.61 7.46 10.18
N VAL A 54 0.45 7.94 10.65
CA VAL A 54 0.34 8.59 11.97
C VAL A 54 0.21 7.57 13.09
N VAL A 55 -0.36 6.40 12.82
CA VAL A 55 -0.39 5.29 13.80
C VAL A 55 1.05 4.85 14.09
N ALA A 56 1.85 4.60 13.06
CA ALA A 56 3.26 4.23 13.23
C ALA A 56 4.08 5.31 13.94
N ARG A 57 3.77 6.60 13.68
CA ARG A 57 4.42 7.72 14.35
C ARG A 57 4.09 7.78 15.84
N ALA A 58 2.82 7.63 16.20
CA ALA A 58 2.38 7.57 17.60
C ALA A 58 3.02 6.39 18.35
N GLN A 59 3.20 5.25 17.66
CA GLN A 59 3.86 4.07 18.22
C GLN A 59 5.37 4.23 18.46
N GLY A 60 6.03 5.25 17.89
CA GLY A 60 7.49 5.33 17.92
C GLY A 60 8.16 4.20 17.14
N ASN A 61 7.48 3.61 16.15
CA ASN A 61 7.96 2.40 15.48
C ASN A 61 9.04 2.72 14.43
N TYR A 62 10.24 3.06 14.89
CA TYR A 62 11.38 3.46 14.06
C TYR A 62 12.54 2.47 14.16
N ALA A 63 13.28 2.29 13.07
CA ALA A 63 14.49 1.50 13.06
C ALA A 63 15.64 2.23 12.35
N SER A 64 16.83 2.14 12.91
CA SER A 64 18.04 2.67 12.29
C SER A 64 18.57 1.72 11.22
N ILE A 65 19.38 2.26 10.31
CA ILE A 65 20.14 1.43 9.36
C ILE A 65 21.07 0.43 10.06
N ASP A 66 21.47 0.69 11.32
CA ASP A 66 22.29 -0.23 12.12
C ASP A 66 21.52 -1.46 12.58
N ALA A 67 20.27 -1.28 13.01
CA ALA A 67 19.40 -2.40 13.35
C ALA A 67 19.14 -3.27 12.11
N ILE A 68 18.88 -2.65 10.96
CA ILE A 68 18.75 -3.35 9.67
C ILE A 68 20.04 -4.11 9.34
N ALA A 69 21.20 -3.47 9.45
CA ALA A 69 22.49 -4.07 9.15
C ALA A 69 22.79 -5.29 10.04
N LYS A 70 22.50 -5.20 11.34
CA LYS A 70 22.65 -6.31 12.29
C LYS A 70 21.76 -7.49 11.93
N ASP A 71 20.51 -7.22 11.55
CA ASP A 71 19.61 -8.29 11.15
C ASP A 71 20.06 -8.98 9.85
N ILE A 72 20.44 -8.18 8.85
CA ILE A 72 21.00 -8.66 7.58
C ILE A 72 22.25 -9.51 7.84
N LYS A 73 23.15 -9.05 8.70
CA LYS A 73 24.35 -9.80 9.07
C LYS A 73 24.02 -11.12 9.75
N SER A 74 23.02 -11.14 10.64
CA SER A 74 22.61 -12.35 11.35
C SER A 74 22.03 -13.41 10.40
N LYS A 75 21.30 -12.98 9.37
CA LYS A 75 20.62 -13.86 8.40
C LYS A 75 21.56 -14.34 7.29
N PHE A 76 22.39 -13.45 6.76
CA PHE A 76 23.20 -13.73 5.57
C PHE A 76 24.68 -14.01 5.89
N GLY A 77 25.21 -13.54 7.01
CA GLY A 77 26.61 -13.75 7.40
C GLY A 77 27.57 -13.01 6.46
N ASP A 78 28.49 -13.75 5.83
CA ASP A 78 29.49 -13.24 4.89
C ASP A 78 29.19 -13.62 3.44
N ASP A 79 27.97 -14.12 3.16
CA ASP A 79 27.59 -14.52 1.81
C ASP A 79 27.48 -13.29 0.88
N THR A 80 27.64 -13.53 -0.41
CA THR A 80 27.16 -12.60 -1.43
C THR A 80 25.63 -12.57 -1.39
N ILE A 81 25.02 -11.39 -1.22
CA ILE A 81 23.57 -11.25 -1.16
C ILE A 81 23.05 -10.86 -2.55
N GLY A 82 22.11 -11.63 -3.08
CA GLY A 82 21.35 -11.30 -4.26
C GLY A 82 20.13 -10.48 -3.86
N ILE A 83 20.10 -9.18 -4.16
CA ILE A 83 18.95 -8.32 -3.90
C ILE A 83 18.15 -8.26 -5.20
N ILE A 84 16.89 -8.70 -5.16
CA ILE A 84 16.08 -8.81 -6.38
C ILE A 84 14.78 -8.02 -6.30
N PHE A 85 14.39 -7.47 -7.46
CA PHE A 85 13.15 -6.73 -7.68
C PHE A 85 12.86 -5.63 -6.65
N PRO A 86 13.85 -4.78 -6.30
CA PRO A 86 13.57 -3.61 -5.47
C PRO A 86 12.68 -2.62 -6.22
N ILE A 87 11.78 -1.97 -5.49
CA ILE A 87 11.09 -0.80 -6.02
C ILE A 87 12.05 0.39 -6.13
N LEU A 88 11.86 1.23 -7.14
CA LEU A 88 12.68 2.40 -7.43
C LEU A 88 12.18 3.60 -6.61
N SER A 89 12.57 3.64 -5.34
CA SER A 89 12.14 4.67 -4.41
C SER A 89 13.26 5.18 -3.52
N ARG A 90 13.41 6.51 -3.49
CA ARG A 90 14.23 7.21 -2.48
C ARG A 90 13.69 7.05 -1.06
N ASN A 91 12.37 6.96 -0.93
CA ASN A 91 11.70 7.05 0.36
C ASN A 91 11.43 5.67 0.95
N ARG A 92 11.02 4.71 0.11
CA ARG A 92 10.61 3.36 0.55
C ARG A 92 11.75 2.34 0.55
N PHE A 93 12.77 2.50 -0.31
CA PHE A 93 13.83 1.48 -0.45
C PHE A 93 15.26 1.99 -0.21
N ALA A 94 15.61 3.22 -0.61
CA ALA A 94 17.00 3.69 -0.53
C ALA A 94 17.60 3.63 0.89
N VAL A 95 16.84 4.02 1.93
CA VAL A 95 17.33 3.94 3.32
C VAL A 95 17.42 2.49 3.80
N CYS A 96 16.50 1.62 3.37
CA CYS A 96 16.61 0.18 3.61
C CYS A 96 17.87 -0.39 2.96
N LEU A 97 18.17 0.01 1.72
CA LEU A 97 19.36 -0.42 0.99
C LEU A 97 20.65 0.02 1.69
N LYS A 98 20.70 1.22 2.30
CA LYS A 98 21.83 1.63 3.15
C LYS A 98 22.06 0.64 4.29
N GLY A 99 21.01 0.28 5.02
CA GLY A 99 21.10 -0.71 6.10
C GLY A 99 21.50 -2.10 5.61
N ILE A 100 20.96 -2.53 4.47
CA ILE A 100 21.30 -3.81 3.84
C ILE A 100 22.77 -3.82 3.41
N ALA A 101 23.24 -2.78 2.72
CA ALA A 101 24.63 -2.64 2.29
C ALA A 101 25.57 -2.65 3.50
N LYS A 102 25.28 -1.90 4.55
CA LYS A 102 26.07 -1.88 5.79
C LYS A 102 26.20 -3.25 6.46
N GLY A 103 25.21 -4.13 6.31
CA GLY A 103 25.22 -5.50 6.83
C GLY A 103 25.80 -6.56 5.88
N ALA A 104 26.05 -6.20 4.62
CA ALA A 104 26.44 -7.12 3.55
C ALA A 104 27.95 -7.13 3.29
N LYS A 105 28.46 -8.22 2.70
CA LYS A 105 29.84 -8.32 2.24
C LYS A 105 30.01 -8.01 0.75
N LYS A 106 29.12 -8.54 -0.07
CA LYS A 106 29.00 -8.28 -1.52
C LYS A 106 27.51 -8.30 -1.87
N ILE A 107 27.10 -7.43 -2.79
CA ILE A 107 25.73 -7.37 -3.30
C ILE A 107 25.72 -7.60 -4.81
N VAL A 108 24.80 -8.44 -5.26
CA VAL A 108 24.37 -8.52 -6.65
C VAL A 108 22.95 -7.98 -6.72
N LEU A 109 22.76 -6.85 -7.39
CA LEU A 109 21.48 -6.14 -7.47
C LEU A 109 20.82 -6.47 -8.82
N MET A 110 19.68 -7.15 -8.78
CA MET A 110 18.90 -7.51 -9.96
C MET A 110 17.63 -6.69 -10.04
N PHE A 111 17.58 -5.82 -11.04
CA PHE A 111 16.37 -5.05 -11.35
C PHE A 111 15.46 -5.83 -12.31
N SER A 112 14.15 -5.70 -12.09
CA SER A 112 13.17 -5.95 -13.14
C SER A 112 13.17 -4.79 -14.14
N TYR A 113 12.85 -5.07 -15.40
CA TYR A 113 12.75 -4.06 -16.46
C TYR A 113 11.64 -4.40 -17.46
N PRO A 114 10.94 -3.43 -18.07
CA PRO A 114 11.25 -2.00 -18.10
C PRO A 114 10.97 -1.24 -16.80
N SER A 115 10.20 -1.81 -15.87
CA SER A 115 9.79 -1.18 -14.62
C SER A 115 9.81 -2.14 -13.42
N ASP A 116 9.72 -1.57 -12.22
CA ASP A 116 9.49 -2.31 -10.97
C ASP A 116 8.03 -2.79 -10.83
N GLU A 117 7.73 -3.52 -9.75
CA GLU A 117 6.40 -4.07 -9.48
C GLU A 117 5.29 -3.00 -9.39
N VAL A 118 5.62 -1.81 -8.90
CA VAL A 118 4.67 -0.70 -8.78
C VAL A 118 4.66 0.19 -10.02
N GLY A 119 5.50 -0.07 -11.02
CA GLY A 119 5.50 0.62 -12.31
C GLY A 119 6.44 1.82 -12.39
N ASN A 120 7.41 2.00 -11.47
CA ASN A 120 8.48 2.96 -11.71
C ASN A 120 9.37 2.46 -12.85
N HIS A 121 9.50 3.26 -13.90
CA HIS A 121 10.21 2.87 -15.12
C HIS A 121 11.71 3.14 -15.01
N LEU A 122 12.52 2.16 -15.39
CA LEU A 122 13.92 2.34 -15.74
C LEU A 122 14.07 2.80 -17.20
N VAL A 123 13.22 2.26 -18.07
CA VAL A 123 13.18 2.59 -19.51
C VAL A 123 11.74 2.59 -20.00
N ASP A 124 11.49 3.32 -21.08
CA ASP A 124 10.22 3.24 -21.80
C ASP A 124 10.09 1.89 -22.50
N ILE A 125 8.88 1.31 -22.48
CA ILE A 125 8.60 0.04 -23.13
C ILE A 125 8.77 0.13 -24.66
N ASP A 126 8.44 1.27 -25.27
CA ASP A 126 8.58 1.46 -26.72
C ASP A 126 10.06 1.42 -27.16
N VAL A 127 10.97 1.82 -26.25
CA VAL A 127 12.42 1.76 -26.52
C VAL A 127 12.91 0.31 -26.52
N LEU A 128 12.29 -0.59 -25.75
CA LEU A 128 12.61 -2.02 -25.82
C LEU A 128 12.35 -2.58 -27.22
N ASP A 129 11.19 -2.24 -27.80
CA ASP A 129 10.80 -2.68 -29.13
C ASP A 129 11.75 -2.14 -30.21
N VAL A 130 12.09 -0.85 -30.14
CA VAL A 130 13.04 -0.21 -31.08
C VAL A 130 14.43 -0.85 -31.00
N LYS A 131 14.86 -1.27 -29.81
CA LYS A 131 16.17 -1.90 -29.60
C LYS A 131 16.16 -3.42 -29.78
N GLY A 132 14.98 -4.02 -29.97
CA GLY A 132 14.81 -5.48 -30.10
C GLY A 132 15.18 -6.25 -28.83
N VAL A 133 15.05 -5.63 -27.66
CA VAL A 133 15.36 -6.25 -26.36
C VAL A 133 14.08 -6.84 -25.78
N ASN A 134 14.08 -8.13 -25.45
CA ASN A 134 12.95 -8.82 -24.87
C ASN A 134 13.08 -8.92 -23.33
N PRO A 135 12.30 -8.16 -22.55
CA PRO A 135 12.43 -8.14 -21.09
C PRO A 135 12.04 -9.46 -20.41
N TRP A 136 11.38 -10.38 -21.12
CA TRP A 136 10.93 -11.67 -20.58
C TRP A 136 11.97 -12.77 -20.69
N THR A 137 12.96 -12.62 -21.57
CA THR A 137 13.96 -13.65 -21.86
C THR A 137 15.38 -13.16 -21.70
N ASP A 138 15.63 -11.90 -22.00
CA ASP A 138 16.98 -11.37 -22.04
C ASP A 138 17.47 -11.11 -20.62
N VAL A 139 18.76 -11.30 -20.42
CA VAL A 139 19.47 -10.94 -19.19
C VAL A 139 20.55 -9.96 -19.59
N LEU A 140 20.56 -8.79 -18.98
CA LEU A 140 21.51 -7.74 -19.31
C LEU A 140 22.42 -7.47 -18.11
N THR A 141 23.69 -7.26 -18.38
CA THR A 141 24.62 -6.60 -17.46
C THR A 141 24.35 -5.09 -17.43
N GLU A 142 24.84 -4.39 -16.41
CA GLU A 142 24.87 -2.92 -16.38
C GLU A 142 25.40 -2.31 -17.67
N LYS A 143 26.53 -2.80 -18.17
CA LYS A 143 27.15 -2.28 -19.39
C LYS A 143 26.24 -2.45 -20.61
N GLU A 144 25.64 -3.62 -20.79
CA GLU A 144 24.72 -3.88 -21.91
C GLU A 144 23.47 -3.00 -21.81
N PHE A 145 22.88 -2.92 -20.61
CA PHE A 145 21.73 -2.04 -20.37
C PHE A 145 22.03 -0.58 -20.73
N ARG A 146 23.18 -0.05 -20.27
CA ARG A 146 23.63 1.31 -20.59
C ARG A 146 23.93 1.49 -22.08
N ASN A 147 24.43 0.47 -22.78
CA ASN A 147 24.65 0.55 -24.23
C ASN A 147 23.33 0.61 -25.01
N TYR A 148 22.32 -0.15 -24.59
CA TYR A 148 21.00 -0.13 -25.23
C TYR A 148 20.24 1.15 -24.95
N PHE A 149 20.25 1.61 -23.69
CA PHE A 149 19.28 2.59 -23.18
C PHE A 149 19.88 3.88 -22.64
N GLY A 150 21.20 3.95 -22.45
CA GLY A 150 21.88 5.11 -21.89
C GLY A 150 21.59 5.33 -20.40
N TYR A 151 21.58 6.60 -20.00
CA TYR A 151 21.35 7.05 -18.63
C TYR A 151 19.98 7.71 -18.53
N ASN A 152 18.98 6.95 -18.08
CA ASN A 152 17.61 7.41 -17.97
C ASN A 152 17.31 7.85 -16.55
N LYS A 153 16.67 9.02 -16.44
CA LYS A 153 16.22 9.58 -15.17
C LYS A 153 14.74 9.32 -15.03
N HIS A 154 14.33 8.95 -13.81
CA HIS A 154 12.93 8.76 -13.48
C HIS A 154 12.13 10.07 -13.70
N PRO A 155 10.99 10.04 -14.39
CA PRO A 155 10.30 11.25 -14.88
C PRO A 155 9.87 12.21 -13.78
N PHE A 156 9.52 11.70 -12.59
CA PHE A 156 9.06 12.55 -11.48
C PHE A 156 10.17 12.98 -10.52
N THR A 157 11.23 12.18 -10.35
CA THR A 157 12.26 12.44 -9.34
C THR A 157 13.57 12.95 -9.93
N GLY A 158 13.78 12.79 -11.24
CA GLY A 158 15.01 13.17 -11.93
C GLY A 158 16.22 12.29 -11.61
N ILE A 159 16.01 11.12 -11.00
CA ILE A 159 17.06 10.23 -10.51
C ILE A 159 17.29 9.07 -11.47
N ASP A 160 18.54 8.80 -11.77
CA ASP A 160 18.97 7.52 -12.34
C ASP A 160 19.10 6.51 -11.19
N TYR A 161 18.09 5.65 -11.03
CA TYR A 161 18.03 4.74 -9.88
C TYR A 161 19.07 3.61 -9.94
N ILE A 162 19.56 3.25 -11.12
CA ILE A 162 20.61 2.26 -11.29
C ILE A 162 21.90 2.83 -10.68
N GLU A 163 22.27 4.05 -11.06
CA GLU A 163 23.44 4.74 -10.52
C GLU A 163 23.27 5.03 -9.03
N TYR A 164 22.11 5.56 -8.64
CA TYR A 164 21.83 5.93 -7.26
C TYR A 164 21.93 4.75 -6.28
N TYR A 165 21.39 3.59 -6.65
CA TYR A 165 21.49 2.40 -5.79
C TYR A 165 22.88 1.80 -5.78
N LYS A 166 23.60 1.87 -6.90
CA LYS A 166 25.02 1.49 -6.95
C LYS A 166 25.84 2.33 -5.98
N THR A 167 25.71 3.66 -6.04
CA THR A 167 26.41 4.59 -5.15
C THR A 167 26.11 4.30 -3.68
N ILE A 168 24.84 4.08 -3.31
CA ILE A 168 24.47 3.72 -1.94
C ILE A 168 25.23 2.49 -1.44
N VAL A 169 25.32 1.45 -2.26
CA VAL A 169 26.02 0.21 -1.87
C VAL A 169 27.53 0.45 -1.73
N GLU A 170 28.12 1.17 -2.68
CA GLU A 170 29.56 1.46 -2.71
C GLU A 170 30.00 2.43 -1.59
N GLU A 171 29.13 3.32 -1.12
CA GLU A 171 29.38 4.20 0.04
C GLU A 171 29.73 3.43 1.32
N TYR A 172 29.25 2.18 1.46
CA TYR A 172 29.59 1.30 2.58
C TYR A 172 30.77 0.36 2.28
N GLY A 173 31.52 0.62 1.20
CA GLY A 173 32.66 -0.20 0.80
C GLY A 173 32.29 -1.59 0.29
N VAL A 174 31.02 -1.80 -0.09
CA VAL A 174 30.51 -3.08 -0.57
C VAL A 174 30.58 -3.12 -2.09
N ASN A 175 31.11 -4.21 -2.64
CA ASN A 175 31.10 -4.41 -4.09
C ASN A 175 29.66 -4.64 -4.58
N CYS A 176 29.24 -3.84 -5.57
CA CYS A 176 27.93 -3.91 -6.19
C CYS A 176 28.05 -4.38 -7.65
N GLU A 177 27.40 -5.49 -7.96
CA GLU A 177 27.26 -6.00 -9.33
C GLU A 177 25.79 -5.87 -9.76
N ILE A 178 25.52 -5.19 -10.88
CA ILE A 178 24.15 -4.94 -11.36
C ILE A 178 23.83 -5.79 -12.59
N ILE A 179 22.67 -6.42 -12.54
CA ILE A 179 22.07 -7.18 -13.63
C ILE A 179 20.58 -6.86 -13.78
N PHE A 180 20.02 -7.18 -14.94
CA PHE A 180 18.61 -6.96 -15.27
C PHE A 180 17.99 -8.26 -15.77
N SER A 181 16.89 -8.68 -15.17
CA SER A 181 16.11 -9.86 -15.59
C SER A 181 14.74 -9.81 -14.94
N ASN A 182 13.72 -10.34 -15.60
CA ASN A 182 12.39 -10.57 -14.99
C ASN A 182 12.19 -12.02 -14.52
N ASP A 183 13.15 -12.92 -14.78
CA ASP A 183 13.14 -14.27 -14.20
C ASP A 183 13.89 -14.26 -12.85
N PRO A 184 13.22 -14.49 -11.72
CA PRO A 184 13.90 -14.50 -10.42
C PRO A 184 15.01 -15.54 -10.34
N LYS A 185 14.96 -16.63 -11.11
CA LYS A 185 16.00 -17.67 -11.07
C LYS A 185 17.36 -17.18 -11.59
N THR A 186 17.40 -16.10 -12.37
CA THR A 186 18.65 -15.56 -12.91
C THR A 186 19.67 -15.25 -11.81
N ILE A 187 19.21 -14.79 -10.64
CA ILE A 187 20.08 -14.47 -9.50
C ILE A 187 20.83 -15.70 -8.95
N LEU A 188 20.30 -16.91 -9.16
CA LEU A 188 20.87 -18.16 -8.64
C LEU A 188 22.19 -18.52 -9.33
N ASN A 189 22.48 -17.94 -10.50
CA ASN A 189 23.78 -18.05 -11.15
C ASN A 189 24.88 -17.27 -10.40
N TYR A 190 24.50 -16.36 -9.50
CA TYR A 190 25.41 -15.47 -8.78
C TYR A 190 25.49 -15.79 -7.28
N THR A 191 24.38 -16.20 -6.68
CA THR A 191 24.32 -16.58 -5.26
C THR A 191 23.07 -17.37 -4.90
N LYS A 192 23.15 -18.17 -3.84
CA LYS A 192 22.04 -18.88 -3.22
C LYS A 192 21.47 -18.18 -1.98
N SER A 193 22.01 -17.00 -1.66
CA SER A 193 21.60 -16.16 -0.54
C SER A 193 20.91 -14.91 -1.09
N ILE A 194 19.58 -14.89 -1.04
CA ILE A 194 18.72 -13.95 -1.75
C ILE A 194 17.85 -13.16 -0.78
N LEU A 195 17.80 -11.85 -0.98
CA LEU A 195 16.82 -10.94 -0.39
C LEU A 195 15.81 -10.52 -1.47
N VAL A 196 14.57 -10.94 -1.30
CA VAL A 196 13.42 -10.65 -2.17
C VAL A 196 12.80 -9.32 -1.77
N CYS A 197 12.76 -8.35 -2.67
CA CYS A 197 12.30 -6.98 -2.37
C CYS A 197 10.99 -6.59 -3.05
N ASP A 198 10.40 -7.48 -3.85
CA ASP A 198 9.02 -7.35 -4.33
C ASP A 198 8.07 -7.24 -3.14
N ILE A 199 6.99 -6.47 -3.31
CA ILE A 199 5.96 -6.26 -2.32
C ILE A 199 4.88 -7.33 -2.55
N HIS A 200 4.06 -7.22 -3.58
CA HIS A 200 2.83 -8.03 -3.70
C HIS A 200 3.08 -9.46 -4.20
N THR A 201 4.13 -9.66 -4.99
CA THR A 201 4.51 -10.93 -5.61
C THR A 201 5.56 -11.73 -4.83
N ARG A 202 6.09 -11.18 -3.73
CA ARG A 202 7.14 -11.76 -2.88
C ARG A 202 6.99 -13.24 -2.55
N LYS A 203 5.77 -13.68 -2.21
CA LYS A 203 5.49 -15.09 -1.87
C LYS A 203 5.72 -16.02 -3.06
N ARG A 204 5.35 -15.58 -4.26
CA ARG A 204 5.59 -16.34 -5.50
C ARG A 204 7.09 -16.42 -5.77
N THR A 205 7.79 -15.30 -5.64
CA THR A 205 9.24 -15.21 -5.89
C THR A 205 10.05 -16.06 -4.93
N LYS A 206 9.81 -15.95 -3.61
CA LYS A 206 10.44 -16.80 -2.58
C LYS A 206 10.22 -18.30 -2.85
N ARG A 207 8.99 -18.68 -3.22
CA ARG A 207 8.65 -20.07 -3.58
C ARG A 207 9.45 -20.56 -4.79
N ILE A 208 9.57 -19.75 -5.84
CA ILE A 208 10.34 -20.12 -7.04
C ILE A 208 11.82 -20.31 -6.70
N LEU A 209 12.42 -19.36 -5.99
CA LEU A 209 13.84 -19.43 -5.61
C LEU A 209 14.15 -20.64 -4.74
N SER A 210 13.33 -20.86 -3.69
CA SER A 210 13.52 -22.00 -2.77
C SER A 210 13.40 -23.34 -3.50
N ALA A 211 12.47 -23.46 -4.46
CA ALA A 211 12.30 -24.68 -5.26
C ALA A 211 13.42 -24.91 -6.29
N ASN A 212 14.25 -23.90 -6.58
CA ASN A 212 15.31 -23.97 -7.60
C ASN A 212 16.72 -23.86 -6.99
N GLY A 213 16.88 -24.09 -5.68
CA GLY A 213 18.18 -24.19 -5.02
C GLY A 213 18.67 -22.94 -4.29
N GLY A 214 17.80 -21.96 -4.03
CA GLY A 214 18.08 -20.93 -3.04
C GLY A 214 18.18 -21.53 -1.63
N GLU A 215 19.25 -21.19 -0.90
CA GLU A 215 19.54 -21.72 0.44
C GLU A 215 19.07 -20.77 1.54
N LYS A 216 19.40 -19.48 1.43
CA LYS A 216 18.92 -18.42 2.34
C LYS A 216 18.02 -17.49 1.55
N VAL A 217 16.72 -17.73 1.60
CA VAL A 217 15.72 -16.95 0.85
C VAL A 217 14.85 -16.16 1.81
N TYR A 218 15.25 -14.93 2.08
CA TYR A 218 14.49 -13.97 2.90
C TYR A 218 13.84 -12.92 2.01
N GLY A 219 12.75 -12.32 2.47
CA GLY A 219 12.16 -11.12 1.90
C GLY A 219 12.29 -9.94 2.84
N LEU A 220 11.90 -8.75 2.39
CA LEU A 220 11.83 -7.57 3.25
C LEU A 220 10.89 -7.79 4.45
N GLU A 221 9.88 -8.66 4.31
CA GLU A 221 9.00 -9.05 5.42
C GLU A 221 9.69 -9.84 6.53
N ASP A 222 10.85 -10.43 6.26
CA ASP A 222 11.59 -11.21 7.24
C ASP A 222 12.63 -10.36 8.00
N ILE A 223 12.88 -9.11 7.56
CA ILE A 223 13.87 -8.21 8.15
C ILE A 223 13.20 -7.29 9.19
N LEU A 224 13.75 -7.24 10.40
CA LEU A 224 13.18 -6.57 11.57
C LEU A 224 11.78 -7.10 11.94
N THR A 225 11.66 -8.42 12.03
CA THR A 225 10.47 -9.10 12.58
C THR A 225 10.45 -9.13 14.11
N ALA A 226 11.57 -8.77 14.75
CA ALA A 226 11.71 -8.56 16.18
C ALA A 226 12.63 -7.36 16.43
N SER A 227 12.52 -6.78 17.62
CA SER A 227 13.36 -5.64 18.03
C SER A 227 14.84 -6.03 18.09
N ILE A 228 15.71 -5.17 17.56
CA ILE A 228 17.17 -5.30 17.66
C ILE A 228 17.69 -4.03 18.34
N ASP A 229 18.37 -4.19 19.47
CA ASP A 229 18.86 -3.07 20.29
C ASP A 229 17.77 -2.03 20.60
N SER A 230 16.58 -2.51 20.96
CA SER A 230 15.40 -1.67 21.23
C SER A 230 14.87 -0.90 20.02
N SER A 231 15.22 -1.30 18.78
CA SER A 231 14.58 -0.77 17.58
C SER A 231 13.09 -1.10 17.55
N GLY A 232 12.34 -0.31 16.78
CA GLY A 232 11.07 -0.73 16.22
C GLY A 232 11.21 -2.02 15.38
N TYR A 233 10.08 -2.69 15.16
CA TYR A 233 9.98 -3.89 14.33
C TYR A 233 8.57 -4.05 13.78
N ASN A 234 8.34 -5.00 12.89
CA ASN A 234 7.01 -5.45 12.51
C ASN A 234 7.01 -6.96 12.26
N GLU A 235 6.27 -7.71 13.10
CA GLU A 235 6.27 -9.18 13.09
C GLU A 235 5.66 -9.81 11.84
N LEU A 236 4.84 -9.06 11.08
CA LEU A 236 4.18 -9.56 9.87
C LEU A 236 4.80 -9.04 8.58
N TYR A 237 5.28 -7.80 8.61
CA TYR A 237 5.69 -7.06 7.42
C TYR A 237 7.15 -6.62 7.43
N GLY A 238 7.90 -6.81 8.53
CA GLY A 238 9.31 -6.44 8.60
C GLY A 238 9.55 -5.01 8.10
N LEU A 239 10.35 -4.89 7.02
CA LEU A 239 10.64 -3.63 6.33
C LEU A 239 9.61 -3.24 5.25
N LEU A 240 8.66 -4.09 4.87
CA LEU A 240 7.60 -3.72 3.93
C LEU A 240 6.70 -2.64 4.52
N GLY A 241 6.32 -1.67 3.68
CA GLY A 241 5.54 -0.51 4.11
C GLY A 241 6.32 0.46 4.99
N SER A 242 7.62 0.24 5.21
CA SER A 242 8.47 1.24 5.84
C SER A 242 8.66 2.45 4.94
N ASN A 243 8.99 3.59 5.56
CA ASN A 243 9.21 4.84 4.86
C ASN A 243 10.33 5.62 5.54
N LYS A 244 11.04 6.46 4.78
CA LYS A 244 12.13 7.30 5.26
C LYS A 244 11.66 8.19 6.41
N ALA A 245 12.34 8.10 7.55
CA ALA A 245 12.15 9.00 8.70
C ALA A 245 13.28 10.03 8.77
N THR A 246 14.54 9.56 8.68
CA THR A 246 15.74 10.41 8.55
C THR A 246 16.66 9.83 7.47
N GLU A 247 17.86 10.38 7.28
CA GLU A 247 18.83 9.79 6.35
C GLU A 247 19.32 8.38 6.75
N ASP A 248 19.23 8.06 8.04
CA ASP A 248 19.77 6.83 8.65
C ASP A 248 18.72 6.05 9.45
N SER A 249 17.43 6.36 9.26
CA SER A 249 16.33 5.62 9.90
C SER A 249 15.07 5.58 9.06
N VAL A 250 14.31 4.52 9.27
CA VAL A 250 12.98 4.30 8.67
C VAL A 250 11.92 4.29 9.76
N LYS A 251 10.74 4.79 9.42
CA LYS A 251 9.50 4.51 10.14
C LYS A 251 8.91 3.23 9.57
N LEU A 252 8.66 2.24 10.42
CA LEU A 252 8.10 0.95 10.03
C LEU A 252 6.58 1.03 9.92
N PHE A 253 6.00 0.07 9.20
CA PHE A 253 4.55 -0.08 9.10
C PHE A 253 3.94 -0.33 10.50
N PRO A 254 2.73 0.20 10.80
CA PRO A 254 2.19 0.11 12.15
C PRO A 254 1.84 -1.31 12.57
N ARG A 255 1.73 -1.49 13.88
CA ARG A 255 1.39 -2.76 14.54
C ARG A 255 0.07 -2.64 15.30
N ASP A 256 -0.47 -3.78 15.73
CA ASP A 256 -1.66 -3.85 16.61
C ASP A 256 -2.85 -3.01 16.11
N CYS A 257 -2.96 -2.82 14.79
CA CYS A 257 -3.98 -1.95 14.20
C CYS A 257 -5.39 -2.47 14.47
N GLN A 258 -5.58 -3.78 14.59
CA GLN A 258 -6.89 -4.36 14.89
C GLN A 258 -7.39 -3.94 16.28
N THR A 259 -6.53 -4.04 17.31
CA THR A 259 -6.87 -3.58 18.67
C THR A 259 -7.15 -2.09 18.70
N LEU A 260 -6.39 -1.30 17.92
CA LEU A 260 -6.62 0.14 17.82
C LEU A 260 -8.01 0.47 17.27
N VAL A 261 -8.40 -0.11 16.13
CA VAL A 261 -9.70 0.22 15.49
C VAL A 261 -10.89 -0.21 16.34
N GLU A 262 -10.77 -1.33 17.05
CA GLU A 262 -11.80 -1.81 17.98
C GLU A 262 -11.94 -0.89 19.20
N ASN A 263 -10.82 -0.39 19.73
CA ASN A 263 -10.84 0.59 20.83
C ASN A 263 -11.49 1.91 20.40
N ILE A 264 -11.15 2.42 19.22
CA ILE A 264 -11.76 3.65 18.68
C ILE A 264 -13.26 3.46 18.47
N GLN A 265 -13.68 2.34 17.87
CA GLN A 265 -15.09 2.02 17.66
C GLN A 265 -15.85 1.99 19.00
N LYS A 266 -15.28 1.34 20.01
CA LYS A 266 -15.87 1.27 21.35
C LYS A 266 -16.02 2.66 21.96
N GLN A 267 -14.98 3.49 21.94
CA GLN A 267 -15.03 4.84 22.50
C GLN A 267 -16.05 5.74 21.78
N LEU A 268 -16.11 5.66 20.45
CA LEU A 268 -17.13 6.37 19.66
C LEU A 268 -18.54 5.92 20.05
N PHE A 269 -18.75 4.62 20.21
CA PHE A 269 -20.04 4.08 20.63
C PHE A 269 -20.44 4.59 22.03
N GLU A 270 -19.52 4.57 22.99
CA GLU A 270 -19.78 5.08 24.35
C GLU A 270 -20.14 6.58 24.38
N ARG A 271 -19.56 7.38 23.47
CA ARG A 271 -19.76 8.84 23.42
C ARG A 271 -20.96 9.27 22.57
N THR A 272 -21.36 8.47 21.59
CA THR A 272 -22.38 8.85 20.59
C THR A 272 -23.61 7.95 20.58
N GLY A 273 -23.52 6.75 21.16
CA GLY A 273 -24.52 5.68 21.01
C GLY A 273 -24.57 5.11 19.58
N LYS A 274 -23.61 5.44 18.71
CA LYS A 274 -23.56 5.02 17.31
C LYS A 274 -22.42 4.04 17.07
N THR A 275 -22.73 2.98 16.32
CA THR A 275 -21.74 1.99 15.88
C THR A 275 -21.20 2.44 14.53
N LEU A 276 -19.97 2.95 14.53
CA LEU A 276 -19.25 3.36 13.33
C LEU A 276 -18.29 2.26 12.92
N GLU A 277 -17.94 2.20 11.65
CA GLU A 277 -16.84 1.36 11.19
C GLU A 277 -15.53 2.14 11.27
N VAL A 278 -14.45 1.45 11.62
CA VAL A 278 -13.13 2.07 11.80
C VAL A 278 -12.08 1.27 11.04
N MET A 279 -11.14 1.95 10.38
CA MET A 279 -9.99 1.30 9.75
C MET A 279 -8.71 2.11 9.89
N VAL A 280 -7.58 1.42 9.89
CA VAL A 280 -6.29 2.01 9.51
C VAL A 280 -6.13 1.80 8.01
N TYR A 281 -5.86 2.85 7.25
CA TYR A 281 -5.60 2.77 5.80
C TYR A 281 -4.14 3.11 5.51
N GLY A 282 -3.52 2.39 4.57
CA GLY A 282 -2.22 2.69 3.98
C GLY A 282 -2.37 3.32 2.60
N ASP A 283 -1.36 3.13 1.75
CA ASP A 283 -1.38 3.61 0.36
C ASP A 283 -2.64 3.16 -0.40
N GLY A 284 -3.19 4.05 -1.22
CA GLY A 284 -4.32 3.77 -2.09
C GLY A 284 -3.95 2.83 -3.24
N ALA A 285 -4.87 1.95 -3.63
CA ALA A 285 -4.70 1.04 -4.78
C ALA A 285 -5.02 1.73 -6.12
N PHE A 286 -4.54 2.96 -6.32
CA PHE A 286 -4.70 3.73 -7.55
C PHE A 286 -3.44 3.66 -8.42
N LYS A 287 -3.64 3.59 -9.74
CA LYS A 287 -2.56 3.68 -10.73
C LYS A 287 -2.65 5.03 -11.44
N ASP A 288 -1.60 5.83 -11.30
CA ASP A 288 -1.51 7.11 -12.00
C ASP A 288 -1.56 6.88 -13.53
N PRO A 289 -2.47 7.55 -14.27
CA PRO A 289 -2.60 7.37 -15.70
C PRO A 289 -1.43 7.94 -16.51
N VAL A 290 -0.61 8.84 -15.96
CA VAL A 290 0.50 9.48 -16.69
C VAL A 290 1.76 8.63 -16.61
N GLY A 291 2.29 8.43 -15.41
CA GLY A 291 3.48 7.64 -15.14
C GLY A 291 3.25 6.14 -15.09
N LYS A 292 1.98 5.69 -15.04
CA LYS A 292 1.60 4.28 -14.88
C LYS A 292 2.20 3.65 -13.62
N ILE A 293 2.34 4.46 -12.56
CA ILE A 293 2.86 4.04 -11.26
C ILE A 293 1.66 3.80 -10.33
N TRP A 294 1.66 2.68 -9.65
CA TRP A 294 0.75 2.37 -8.55
C TRP A 294 1.23 3.09 -7.29
N GLU A 295 0.29 3.74 -6.60
CA GLU A 295 0.59 4.33 -5.28
C GLU A 295 0.80 3.24 -4.22
N LEU A 296 0.24 2.04 -4.42
CA LEU A 296 0.27 0.91 -3.48
C LEU A 296 1.67 0.28 -3.28
N ALA A 297 2.54 0.99 -2.56
CA ALA A 297 3.86 0.53 -2.13
C ALA A 297 3.82 -0.13 -0.73
N ASP A 298 2.75 0.04 0.01
CA ASP A 298 2.47 -0.70 1.24
C ASP A 298 2.10 -2.18 0.98
N PRO A 299 2.35 -3.09 1.94
CA PRO A 299 2.08 -4.51 1.77
C PRO A 299 0.59 -4.87 1.75
N VAL A 300 -0.28 -3.99 2.27
CA VAL A 300 -1.74 -4.09 2.31
C VAL A 300 -2.35 -2.68 2.34
N VAL A 301 -3.57 -2.52 1.81
CA VAL A 301 -4.32 -1.25 1.90
C VAL A 301 -4.79 -0.96 3.33
N SER A 302 -5.07 -2.00 4.13
CA SER A 302 -5.54 -1.81 5.50
C SER A 302 -4.97 -2.89 6.43
N PRO A 303 -4.12 -2.52 7.42
CA PRO A 303 -3.61 -3.46 8.41
C PRO A 303 -4.59 -3.78 9.55
N GLY A 304 -5.71 -3.07 9.67
CA GLY A 304 -6.72 -3.33 10.70
C GLY A 304 -8.02 -2.58 10.40
N TYR A 305 -9.14 -3.25 10.60
CA TYR A 305 -10.47 -2.72 10.31
C TYR A 305 -11.56 -3.44 11.11
N THR A 306 -12.68 -2.76 11.35
CA THR A 306 -13.83 -3.34 12.04
C THR A 306 -14.67 -4.23 11.12
N ALA A 307 -15.38 -5.20 11.70
CA ALA A 307 -16.03 -6.29 10.95
C ALA A 307 -17.07 -5.84 9.91
N GLY A 308 -17.66 -4.65 10.03
CA GLY A 308 -18.60 -4.14 9.04
C GLY A 308 -17.97 -3.73 7.71
N LEU A 309 -16.62 -3.67 7.64
CA LEU A 309 -15.85 -3.43 6.42
C LEU A 309 -15.40 -4.73 5.73
N GLU A 310 -15.76 -5.90 6.25
CA GLU A 310 -15.41 -7.18 5.63
C GLU A 310 -16.27 -7.46 4.38
N GLY A 311 -15.65 -8.08 3.37
CA GLY A 311 -16.31 -8.47 2.12
C GLY A 311 -16.25 -7.41 1.01
N THR A 312 -17.26 -7.43 0.14
CA THR A 312 -17.30 -6.66 -1.12
C THR A 312 -18.60 -5.87 -1.23
N PRO A 313 -18.62 -4.71 -1.91
CA PRO A 313 -19.86 -3.98 -2.17
C PRO A 313 -20.93 -4.86 -2.83
N ASN A 314 -22.19 -4.64 -2.45
CA ASN A 314 -23.35 -5.25 -3.09
C ASN A 314 -24.20 -4.14 -3.71
N GLU A 315 -23.79 -3.70 -4.91
CA GLU A 315 -24.41 -2.57 -5.60
C GLU A 315 -25.42 -3.02 -6.65
N ILE A 316 -26.50 -2.22 -6.78
CA ILE A 316 -27.51 -2.39 -7.80
C ILE A 316 -27.26 -1.37 -8.91
N LYS A 317 -27.16 -1.84 -10.15
CA LYS A 317 -27.04 -0.97 -11.33
C LYS A 317 -28.39 -0.32 -11.65
N LEU A 318 -28.64 0.86 -11.09
CA LEU A 318 -29.89 1.61 -11.30
C LEU A 318 -30.23 1.78 -12.79
N LYS A 319 -29.24 2.14 -13.62
CA LYS A 319 -29.42 2.28 -15.08
C LYS A 319 -29.87 0.97 -15.72
N TYR A 320 -29.25 -0.15 -15.36
CA TYR A 320 -29.62 -1.45 -15.91
C TYR A 320 -31.09 -1.79 -15.61
N ILE A 321 -31.54 -1.57 -14.37
CA ILE A 321 -32.93 -1.85 -13.98
C ILE A 321 -33.89 -0.89 -14.67
N ALA A 322 -33.56 0.40 -14.73
CA ALA A 322 -34.36 1.40 -15.43
C ALA A 322 -34.51 1.04 -16.92
N ASP A 323 -33.41 0.66 -17.59
CA ASP A 323 -33.39 0.41 -19.04
C ASP A 323 -33.98 -0.95 -19.43
N ASN A 324 -33.93 -1.96 -18.55
CA ASN A 324 -34.35 -3.33 -18.89
C ASN A 324 -35.69 -3.75 -18.26
N TYR A 325 -35.99 -3.31 -17.02
CA TYR A 325 -37.19 -3.76 -16.29
C TYR A 325 -38.28 -2.69 -16.27
N PHE A 326 -37.91 -1.42 -16.25
CA PHE A 326 -38.84 -0.30 -16.10
C PHE A 326 -38.75 0.73 -17.23
N CYS A 327 -38.30 0.32 -18.42
CA CYS A 327 -38.09 1.23 -19.57
C CYS A 327 -39.37 1.95 -20.03
N HIS A 328 -40.53 1.38 -19.69
CA HIS A 328 -41.85 1.94 -19.97
C HIS A 328 -42.32 2.97 -18.94
N LEU A 329 -41.66 3.07 -17.78
CA LEU A 329 -42.02 4.00 -16.70
C LEU A 329 -41.17 5.29 -16.79
N LYS A 330 -41.74 6.41 -16.33
CA LYS A 330 -41.04 7.70 -16.26
C LYS A 330 -41.40 8.46 -14.98
N GLY A 331 -40.57 9.44 -14.62
CA GLY A 331 -40.82 10.33 -13.48
C GLY A 331 -41.04 9.59 -12.16
N GLU A 332 -42.07 9.99 -11.42
CA GLU A 332 -42.41 9.41 -10.11
C GLU A 332 -42.76 7.92 -10.16
N GLU A 333 -43.37 7.44 -11.24
CA GLU A 333 -43.72 6.02 -11.39
C GLU A 333 -42.47 5.14 -11.49
N LEU A 334 -41.48 5.58 -12.28
CA LEU A 334 -40.18 4.91 -12.37
C LEU A 334 -39.46 4.93 -11.02
N ARG A 335 -39.48 6.07 -10.32
CA ARG A 335 -38.85 6.22 -9.00
C ARG A 335 -39.44 5.26 -7.98
N LYS A 336 -40.77 5.13 -7.94
CA LYS A 336 -41.47 4.19 -7.06
C LYS A 336 -41.12 2.74 -7.40
N ALA A 337 -41.19 2.36 -8.67
CA ALA A 337 -40.89 1.00 -9.12
C ALA A 337 -39.45 0.58 -8.77
N ILE A 338 -38.46 1.46 -9.03
CA ILE A 338 -37.06 1.22 -8.65
C ILE A 338 -36.92 1.12 -7.13
N SER A 339 -37.59 1.98 -6.37
CA SER A 339 -37.50 1.97 -4.90
C SER A 339 -38.09 0.71 -4.29
N GLU A 340 -39.23 0.24 -4.79
CA GLU A 340 -39.84 -1.02 -4.39
C GLU A 340 -38.95 -2.21 -4.77
N TYR A 341 -38.37 -2.18 -5.97
CA TYR A 341 -37.42 -3.21 -6.41
C TYR A 341 -36.22 -3.34 -5.46
N ILE A 342 -35.63 -2.21 -5.05
CA ILE A 342 -34.48 -2.20 -4.14
C ILE A 342 -34.87 -2.69 -2.75
N LYS A 343 -36.03 -2.29 -2.23
CA LYS A 343 -36.52 -2.73 -0.90
C LYS A 343 -36.84 -4.23 -0.86
N ASN A 344 -37.39 -4.76 -1.94
CA ASN A 344 -37.83 -6.16 -2.03
C ASN A 344 -36.70 -7.14 -2.37
N LYS A 345 -35.52 -6.64 -2.74
CA LYS A 345 -34.38 -7.50 -3.07
C LYS A 345 -33.72 -8.01 -1.79
N GLU A 346 -33.90 -9.30 -1.50
CA GLU A 346 -33.20 -9.99 -0.42
C GLU A 346 -31.67 -9.88 -0.58
N THR A 347 -30.99 -9.69 0.55
CA THR A 347 -29.53 -9.68 0.70
C THR A 347 -28.94 -11.08 0.48
N GLY A 348 -29.00 -11.61 -0.75
CA GLY A 348 -28.53 -12.99 -1.00
C GLY A 348 -28.23 -13.40 -2.44
N PHE A 349 -28.60 -12.62 -3.46
CA PHE A 349 -28.46 -13.07 -4.86
C PHE A 349 -27.11 -12.67 -5.48
N LYS A 350 -26.06 -13.45 -5.21
CA LYS A 350 -24.87 -13.50 -6.09
C LYS A 350 -25.27 -14.19 -7.41
N ASN A 351 -24.90 -13.63 -8.57
CA ASN A 351 -25.06 -14.21 -9.93
C ASN A 351 -26.39 -14.00 -10.69
N LYS A 352 -27.04 -12.83 -10.60
CA LYS A 352 -27.99 -12.38 -11.65
C LYS A 352 -27.33 -11.36 -12.58
N MET A 353 -27.76 -11.27 -13.85
CA MET A 353 -27.24 -10.29 -14.84
C MET A 353 -27.20 -8.85 -14.28
N GLU A 354 -28.14 -8.49 -13.41
CA GLU A 354 -28.19 -7.19 -12.70
C GLU A 354 -27.00 -6.89 -11.78
N THR A 355 -26.36 -7.95 -11.25
CA THR A 355 -25.16 -7.90 -10.39
C THR A 355 -23.87 -8.18 -11.15
N GLN A 356 -23.97 -8.59 -12.42
CA GLN A 356 -22.81 -8.89 -13.25
C GLN A 356 -22.20 -7.60 -13.81
N GLY A 357 -20.97 -7.31 -13.40
CA GLY A 357 -20.12 -6.31 -14.04
C GLY A 357 -19.54 -5.25 -13.11
N THR A 358 -19.49 -5.51 -11.79
CA THR A 358 -18.43 -4.96 -10.96
C THR A 358 -17.47 -6.11 -10.64
N THR A 359 -16.18 -5.93 -10.91
CA THR A 359 -15.17 -6.86 -10.40
C THR A 359 -15.26 -6.79 -8.87
N PRO A 360 -15.44 -7.92 -8.16
CA PRO A 360 -15.60 -7.89 -6.71
C PRO A 360 -14.29 -7.38 -6.08
N ARG A 361 -14.32 -6.15 -5.60
CA ARG A 361 -13.21 -5.51 -4.89
C ARG A 361 -13.54 -5.51 -3.40
N ARG A 362 -12.54 -5.71 -2.55
CA ARG A 362 -12.73 -5.63 -1.10
C ARG A 362 -13.13 -4.20 -0.73
N LEU A 363 -14.04 -4.08 0.24
CA LEU A 363 -14.47 -2.78 0.75
C LEU A 363 -13.28 -1.96 1.26
N THR A 364 -12.38 -2.60 2.02
CA THR A 364 -11.17 -1.97 2.56
C THR A 364 -10.27 -1.37 1.48
N ASP A 365 -10.14 -2.03 0.33
CA ASP A 365 -9.28 -1.57 -0.76
C ASP A 365 -9.88 -0.33 -1.45
N LEU A 366 -11.20 -0.33 -1.62
CA LEU A 366 -11.95 0.80 -2.19
C LEU A 366 -11.96 2.00 -1.23
N ILE A 367 -12.29 1.76 0.04
CA ILE A 367 -12.39 2.80 1.06
C ILE A 367 -11.00 3.35 1.37
N GLY A 368 -9.98 2.51 1.51
CA GLY A 368 -8.60 2.97 1.73
C GLY A 368 -8.11 3.86 0.58
N SER A 369 -8.40 3.49 -0.68
CA SER A 369 -8.08 4.35 -1.83
C SER A 369 -8.83 5.68 -1.81
N LEU A 370 -10.10 5.68 -1.39
CA LEU A 370 -10.89 6.91 -1.22
C LEU A 370 -10.31 7.81 -0.13
N CYS A 371 -9.88 7.21 0.99
CA CYS A 371 -9.24 7.91 2.10
C CYS A 371 -7.92 8.53 1.68
N ASP A 372 -7.06 7.75 1.01
CA ASP A 372 -5.76 8.22 0.54
C ASP A 372 -5.89 9.37 -0.47
N LEU A 373 -6.80 9.26 -1.44
CA LEU A 373 -7.11 10.37 -2.35
C LEU A 373 -7.63 11.62 -1.63
N THR A 374 -8.32 11.45 -0.50
CA THR A 374 -8.86 12.56 0.29
C THR A 374 -7.76 13.24 1.12
N SER A 375 -6.97 12.47 1.86
CA SER A 375 -5.86 13.00 2.67
C SER A 375 -4.75 13.56 1.78
N GLY A 376 -4.47 12.88 0.67
CA GLY A 376 -3.29 13.08 -0.16
C GLY A 376 -1.99 12.73 0.58
N SER A 377 -0.90 12.76 -0.17
CA SER A 377 0.45 12.41 0.31
C SER A 377 1.21 13.57 0.98
N GLY A 378 0.54 14.71 1.25
CA GLY A 378 1.16 15.94 1.76
C GLY A 378 0.62 16.40 3.12
N ASP A 379 1.23 17.46 3.67
CA ASP A 379 0.96 17.98 5.02
C ASP A 379 -0.31 18.84 5.11
N LYS A 380 -1.46 18.27 4.70
CA LYS A 380 -2.77 18.93 4.90
C LYS A 380 -3.23 18.87 6.36
N GLY A 381 -2.48 18.17 7.21
CA GLY A 381 -2.83 17.90 8.60
C GLY A 381 -4.11 17.08 8.74
N THR A 382 -4.54 16.36 7.69
CA THR A 382 -5.80 15.57 7.67
C THR A 382 -5.57 14.05 7.66
N PRO A 383 -4.92 13.46 8.68
CA PRO A 383 -4.64 12.03 8.72
C PRO A 383 -5.86 11.17 9.08
N VAL A 384 -6.99 11.80 9.42
CA VAL A 384 -8.25 11.12 9.72
C VAL A 384 -9.27 11.47 8.64
N VAL A 385 -9.95 10.47 8.09
CA VAL A 385 -11.00 10.63 7.09
C VAL A 385 -12.32 10.14 7.67
N TYR A 386 -13.35 10.97 7.56
CA TYR A 386 -14.71 10.65 7.97
C TYR A 386 -15.61 10.50 6.75
N ILE A 387 -16.26 9.34 6.59
CA ILE A 387 -17.11 9.01 5.45
C ILE A 387 -18.53 8.78 5.94
N GLN A 388 -19.49 9.49 5.36
CA GLN A 388 -20.91 9.34 5.63
C GLN A 388 -21.65 8.73 4.47
N GLY A 389 -22.59 7.84 4.80
CA GLY A 389 -23.54 7.29 3.84
C GLY A 389 -22.93 6.35 2.80
N TYR A 390 -21.73 5.83 3.04
CA TYR A 390 -21.04 4.91 2.11
C TYR A 390 -21.89 3.65 1.81
N PHE A 391 -22.62 3.15 2.80
CA PHE A 391 -23.44 1.95 2.69
C PHE A 391 -24.92 2.24 2.38
N ASP A 392 -25.27 3.49 2.08
CA ASP A 392 -26.63 3.84 1.74
C ASP A 392 -26.96 3.43 0.31
N ASN A 393 -28.25 3.22 0.06
CA ASN A 393 -28.76 2.90 -1.28
C ASN A 393 -29.74 3.99 -1.72
N TYR A 394 -30.22 3.89 -2.97
CA TYR A 394 -31.13 4.88 -3.55
C TYR A 394 -32.43 5.13 -2.77
N THR A 395 -32.83 4.21 -1.87
CA THR A 395 -34.07 4.32 -1.10
C THR A 395 -33.91 5.00 0.25
N LYS A 396 -32.67 5.36 0.64
CA LYS A 396 -32.34 5.94 1.93
C LYS A 396 -32.03 7.43 1.88
#